data_AF-A0A1M6TFS3-F1
#
_entry.id   AF-A0A1M6TFS3-F1
#
_cell.length_a   1.000
_cell.length_b   1.000
_cell.length_c   1.000
_cell.angle_alpha   90.00
_cell.angle_beta   90.00
_cell.angle_gamma   90.00
#
_symmetry.space_group_name_H-M   'P 1'
#
loop_
_entity.id
_entity.type
_entity.pdbx_description
1 polymer ?
#
loop_
_entity_poly.entity_id
_entity_poly.type
_entity_poly.pdbx_seq_one_letter_code
_entity_poly.pdbx_strand_id
1 'polypeptide(L)'
;MTGATAAPVSRLDRTRSAFFEAVAATDETTALDVVRCELSAGGDPEELLLEVVAWSQRRVGLLWQTDEWSVAREHAATYIGERATALITEYASGRAPTRGSVVVTCADGEWHSLPARLMGEVLRLRGWRVGFLGASVPARHLALHLQEHSPDIVALSCSLPSRLVAAHGTIEAARRTGVPVIAGGAGFGPDAALALRLGASLWAPTASGAADLLAQGPPFPVPAGPAALPAGAEYAPTLRRREGLMAACLSSAEASYERRGGSLRGAARDRTVEDLGHILDFLLTALYVGDAGVFTRFLGWTRGVLEARGVPGSGVLEVLDTLEGELFDHPEAAALVVRGRAAYRDA
;
A
#
# COMPACT_ATOMS: atom_id res chain seq x y z
N MET A 1 16.12 35.92 -29.57
CA MET A 1 16.54 35.05 -28.45
C MET A 1 15.93 35.60 -27.17
N THR A 2 14.68 35.23 -26.87
CA THR A 2 14.01 35.56 -25.61
C THR A 2 14.31 34.42 -24.64
N GLY A 3 15.28 34.65 -23.74
CA GLY A 3 15.57 33.74 -22.65
C GLY A 3 14.39 33.71 -21.70
N ALA A 4 13.70 32.57 -21.62
CA ALA A 4 12.72 32.32 -20.59
C ALA A 4 13.45 32.27 -19.24
N THR A 5 13.31 33.32 -18.44
CA THR A 5 13.71 33.31 -17.03
C THR A 5 12.82 32.33 -16.28
N ALA A 6 13.41 31.23 -15.80
CA ALA A 6 12.71 30.25 -14.97
C ALA A 6 12.11 30.96 -13.73
N ALA A 7 10.85 30.62 -13.40
CA ALA A 7 10.19 31.15 -12.21
C ALA A 7 11.01 30.80 -10.95
N PRO A 8 11.05 31.69 -9.93
CA PRO A 8 11.79 31.42 -8.71
C PRO A 8 11.26 30.15 -8.03
N VAL A 9 12.17 29.21 -7.73
CA VAL A 9 11.87 27.97 -7.01
C VAL A 9 11.22 28.30 -5.67
N SER A 10 10.10 27.65 -5.32
CA SER A 10 9.42 27.94 -4.06
C SER A 10 10.28 27.55 -2.85
N ARG A 11 9.96 28.12 -1.68
CA ARG A 11 10.65 27.74 -0.43
C ARG A 11 10.48 26.25 -0.13
N LEU A 12 9.26 25.74 -0.28
CA LEU A 12 8.96 24.32 -0.09
C LEU A 12 9.74 23.42 -1.04
N ASP A 13 9.86 23.79 -2.32
CA ASP A 13 10.61 23.00 -3.30
C ASP A 13 12.09 22.86 -2.90
N ARG A 14 12.68 23.92 -2.32
CA ARG A 14 14.04 23.87 -1.76
C ARG A 14 14.12 22.93 -0.56
N THR A 15 13.20 23.05 0.39
CA THR A 15 13.15 22.17 1.58
C THR A 15 12.97 20.70 1.18
N ARG A 16 12.05 20.42 0.24
CA ARG A 16 11.81 19.07 -0.30
C ARG A 16 13.06 18.50 -0.96
N SER A 17 13.74 19.29 -1.79
CA SER A 17 14.95 18.86 -2.49
C SER A 17 16.10 18.59 -1.50
N ALA A 18 16.36 19.52 -0.57
CA ALA A 18 17.41 19.37 0.43
C ALA A 18 17.15 18.17 1.37
N PHE A 19 15.90 17.97 1.79
CA PHE A 19 15.52 16.79 2.58
C PHE A 19 15.78 15.50 1.82
N PHE A 20 15.34 15.42 0.55
CA PHE A 20 15.53 14.23 -0.27
C PHE A 20 17.01 13.95 -0.56
N GLU A 21 17.82 14.98 -0.80
CA GLU A 21 19.27 14.84 -0.97
C GLU A 21 19.94 14.27 0.29
N ALA A 22 19.56 14.75 1.48
CA ALA A 22 20.06 14.22 2.74
C ALA A 22 19.62 12.76 2.98
N VAL A 23 18.35 12.44 2.71
CA VAL A 23 17.82 11.08 2.73
C VAL A 23 18.60 10.16 1.78
N ALA A 24 18.88 10.62 0.56
CA ALA A 24 19.65 9.87 -0.42
C ALA A 24 21.10 9.60 0.02
N ALA A 25 21.67 10.52 0.80
CA ALA A 25 23.00 10.39 1.40
C ALA A 25 23.00 9.57 2.70
N THR A 26 21.83 9.12 3.18
CA THR A 26 21.66 8.49 4.52
C THR A 26 22.12 9.42 5.66
N ASP A 27 22.02 10.74 5.45
CA ASP A 27 22.38 11.74 6.44
C ASP A 27 21.15 12.16 7.25
N GLU A 28 20.85 11.38 8.30
CA GLU A 28 19.74 11.67 9.22
C GLU A 28 19.87 13.06 9.83
N THR A 29 21.07 13.47 10.22
CA THR A 29 21.29 14.75 10.91
C THR A 29 20.87 15.91 10.02
N THR A 30 21.39 15.95 8.79
CA THR A 30 21.05 17.00 7.82
C THR A 30 19.57 16.95 7.45
N ALA A 31 18.99 15.75 7.25
CA ALA A 31 17.57 15.62 6.92
C ALA A 31 16.68 16.20 8.04
N LEU A 32 16.98 15.90 9.30
CA LEU A 32 16.24 16.43 10.45
C LEU A 32 16.50 17.93 10.68
N ASP A 33 17.70 18.42 10.38
CA ASP A 33 18.04 19.85 10.47
C ASP A 33 17.23 20.66 9.43
N VAL A 34 17.11 20.18 8.20
CA VAL A 34 16.27 20.79 7.16
C VAL A 34 14.82 20.96 7.64
N VAL A 35 14.25 19.91 8.25
CA VAL A 35 12.90 19.95 8.81
C VAL A 35 12.82 20.92 9.99
N ARG A 36 13.78 20.90 10.92
CA ARG A 36 13.84 21.81 12.09
C ARG A 36 13.93 23.28 11.67
N CYS A 37 14.75 23.59 10.66
CA CYS A 37 14.89 24.93 10.12
C CYS A 37 13.58 25.41 9.50
N GLU A 38 12.91 24.57 8.71
CA GLU A 38 11.64 24.95 8.08
C GLU A 38 10.55 25.24 9.12
N LEU A 39 10.42 24.37 10.13
CA LEU A 39 9.50 24.56 11.25
C LEU A 39 9.82 25.85 12.04
N SER A 40 11.09 26.08 12.37
CA SER A 40 11.54 27.28 13.10
C SER A 40 11.26 28.57 12.35
N ALA A 41 11.24 28.52 11.02
CA ALA A 41 10.90 29.65 10.16
C ALA A 41 9.42 29.66 9.75
N GLY A 42 8.55 29.00 10.53
CA GLY A 42 7.09 29.09 10.44
C GLY A 42 6.44 28.26 9.33
N GLY A 43 7.15 27.26 8.78
CA GLY A 43 6.58 26.34 7.80
C GLY A 43 5.41 25.53 8.37
N ASP A 44 4.47 25.13 7.52
CA ASP A 44 3.31 24.35 7.92
C ASP A 44 3.70 22.88 8.19
N PRO A 45 3.49 22.36 9.41
CA PRO A 45 3.71 20.95 9.72
C PRO A 45 2.99 19.97 8.78
N GLU A 46 1.77 20.31 8.32
CA GLU A 46 1.02 19.44 7.42
C GLU A 46 1.67 19.35 6.04
N GLU A 47 2.14 20.49 5.51
CA GLU A 47 2.85 20.58 4.25
C GLU A 47 4.18 19.81 4.31
N LEU A 48 4.92 19.88 5.42
CA LEU A 48 6.13 19.09 5.63
C LEU A 48 5.86 17.58 5.65
N LEU A 49 4.78 17.13 6.27
CA LEU A 49 4.42 15.71 6.28
C LEU A 49 4.10 15.20 4.86
N LEU A 50 3.34 15.96 4.08
CA LEU A 50 2.79 15.49 2.79
C LEU A 50 3.69 15.80 1.59
N GLU A 51 4.25 17.00 1.53
CA GLU A 51 5.02 17.48 0.39
C GLU A 51 6.53 17.29 0.55
N VAL A 52 7.02 17.02 1.77
CA VAL A 52 8.43 16.69 2.00
C VAL A 52 8.60 15.21 2.32
N VAL A 53 8.03 14.72 3.43
CA VAL A 53 8.22 13.32 3.86
C VAL A 53 7.52 12.35 2.90
N ALA A 54 6.20 12.49 2.69
CA ALA A 54 5.47 11.56 1.82
C ALA A 54 5.94 11.62 0.37
N TRP A 55 6.31 12.81 -0.13
CA TRP A 55 6.90 12.96 -1.46
C TRP A 55 8.24 12.23 -1.57
N SER A 56 9.12 12.39 -0.59
CA SER A 56 10.41 11.69 -0.55
C SER A 56 10.20 10.18 -0.63
N GLN A 57 9.25 9.64 0.16
CA GLN A 57 8.94 8.20 0.16
C GLN A 57 8.43 7.69 -1.19
N ARG A 58 7.62 8.47 -1.91
CA ARG A 58 7.22 8.12 -3.29
C ARG A 58 8.43 8.04 -4.22
N ARG A 59 9.39 8.96 -4.08
CA ARG A 59 10.61 8.96 -4.90
C ARG A 59 11.53 7.78 -4.55
N VAL A 60 11.67 7.46 -3.27
CA VAL A 60 12.39 6.27 -2.79
C VAL A 60 11.80 4.99 -3.40
N GLY A 61 10.48 4.84 -3.36
CA GLY A 61 9.80 3.68 -3.97
C GLY A 61 10.08 3.53 -5.46
N LEU A 62 10.07 4.65 -6.20
CA LEU A 62 10.42 4.65 -7.63
C LEU A 62 11.89 4.22 -7.86
N LEU A 63 12.82 4.77 -7.09
CA LEU A 63 14.25 4.44 -7.21
C LEU A 63 14.57 2.99 -6.85
N TRP A 64 13.84 2.44 -5.89
CA TRP A 64 13.92 1.01 -5.56
C TRP A 64 13.35 0.15 -6.69
N GLN A 65 12.22 0.55 -7.27
CA GLN A 65 11.59 -0.15 -8.39
C GLN A 65 12.49 -0.16 -9.63
N THR A 66 13.21 0.93 -9.91
CA THR A 66 14.12 1.07 -11.06
C THR A 66 15.53 0.52 -10.81
N ASP A 67 15.74 -0.21 -9.72
CA ASP A 67 17.03 -0.79 -9.30
C ASP A 67 18.16 0.24 -9.06
N GLU A 68 17.83 1.53 -8.99
CA GLU A 68 18.79 2.59 -8.64
C GLU A 68 19.15 2.52 -7.15
N TRP A 69 18.20 2.11 -6.30
CA TRP A 69 18.38 1.97 -4.85
C TRP A 69 18.13 0.54 -4.39
N SER A 70 19.03 0.05 -3.53
CA SER A 70 18.86 -1.25 -2.88
C SER A 70 17.79 -1.19 -1.80
N VAL A 71 17.31 -2.36 -1.39
CA VAL A 71 16.42 -2.53 -0.23
C VAL A 71 17.02 -1.87 1.04
N ALA A 72 18.33 -1.98 1.25
CA ALA A 72 18.99 -1.35 2.40
C ALA A 72 18.90 0.20 2.36
N ARG A 73 19.01 0.82 1.18
CA ARG A 73 18.84 2.29 1.03
C ARG A 73 17.40 2.71 1.24
N GLU A 74 16.44 1.92 0.74
CA GLU A 74 15.01 2.15 1.00
C GLU A 74 14.72 2.12 2.50
N HIS A 75 15.15 1.07 3.22
CA HIS A 75 14.95 0.98 4.67
C HIS A 75 15.57 2.16 5.43
N ALA A 76 16.79 2.56 5.10
CA ALA A 76 17.44 3.70 5.73
C ALA A 76 16.67 5.01 5.46
N ALA A 77 16.15 5.18 4.25
CA ALA A 77 15.34 6.34 3.89
C ALA A 77 13.97 6.36 4.58
N THR A 78 13.31 5.21 4.69
CA THR A 78 12.06 5.03 5.45
C THR A 78 12.27 5.35 6.93
N TYR A 79 13.38 4.88 7.52
CA TYR A 79 13.76 5.22 8.89
C TYR A 79 13.92 6.74 9.08
N ILE A 80 14.67 7.44 8.20
CA ILE A 80 14.82 8.90 8.28
C ILE A 80 13.45 9.59 8.13
N GLY A 81 12.57 9.10 7.25
CA GLY A 81 11.20 9.58 7.09
C GLY A 81 10.36 9.44 8.37
N GLU A 82 10.48 8.33 9.09
CA GLU A 82 9.84 8.12 10.39
C GLU A 82 10.38 9.08 11.46
N ARG A 83 11.71 9.29 11.50
CA ARG A 83 12.35 10.25 12.41
C ARG A 83 11.89 11.68 12.14
N ALA A 84 11.79 12.08 10.87
CA ALA A 84 11.28 13.38 10.46
C ALA A 84 9.81 13.55 10.84
N THR A 85 8.98 12.52 10.62
CA THR A 85 7.57 12.52 11.03
C THR A 85 7.42 12.72 12.54
N ALA A 86 8.22 12.01 13.35
CA ALA A 86 8.21 12.16 14.80
C ALA A 86 8.60 13.58 15.24
N LEU A 87 9.63 14.16 14.62
CA LEU A 87 10.07 15.53 14.88
C LEU A 87 8.99 16.56 14.57
N ILE A 88 8.31 16.44 13.42
CA ILE A 88 7.21 17.33 13.03
C ILE A 88 6.06 17.22 14.04
N THR A 89 5.77 16.00 14.49
CA THR A 89 4.72 15.72 15.47
C THR A 89 5.03 16.35 16.83
N GLU A 90 6.27 16.23 17.29
CA GLU A 90 6.73 16.83 18.55
C GLU A 90 6.63 18.35 18.51
N TYR A 91 7.03 18.97 17.40
CA TYR A 91 6.90 20.42 17.21
C TYR A 91 5.43 20.88 17.26
N ALA A 92 4.52 20.10 16.68
CA ALA A 92 3.09 20.40 16.69
C ALA A 92 2.37 19.96 17.99
N SER A 93 3.09 19.41 18.97
CA SER A 93 2.53 18.92 20.22
C SER A 93 1.92 20.05 21.07
N GLY A 94 1.05 19.70 22.02
CA GLY A 94 0.37 20.66 22.90
C GLY A 94 -0.96 21.22 22.36
N ARG A 95 -1.35 20.89 21.13
CA ARG A 95 -2.69 21.18 20.61
C ARG A 95 -3.71 20.24 21.25
N ALA A 96 -4.62 20.79 22.06
CA ALA A 96 -5.74 20.03 22.58
C ALA A 96 -6.66 19.58 21.41
N PRO A 97 -7.15 18.33 21.39
CA PRO A 97 -8.13 17.91 20.40
C PRO A 97 -9.39 18.79 20.46
N THR A 98 -9.85 19.26 19.31
CA THR A 98 -11.04 20.10 19.14
C THR A 98 -12.18 19.36 18.43
N ARG A 99 -11.94 18.13 17.99
CA ARG A 99 -12.89 17.26 17.28
C ARG A 99 -13.09 15.94 18.02
N GLY A 100 -13.75 15.00 17.35
CA GLY A 100 -13.95 13.63 17.78
C GLY A 100 -12.68 12.79 17.86
N SER A 101 -12.84 11.48 17.95
CA SER A 101 -11.76 10.49 17.96
C SER A 101 -11.72 9.63 16.69
N VAL A 102 -10.50 9.36 16.22
CA VAL A 102 -10.23 8.45 15.10
C VAL A 102 -9.28 7.37 15.57
N VAL A 103 -9.58 6.12 15.20
CA VAL A 103 -8.60 5.03 15.26
C VAL A 103 -7.95 4.90 13.89
N VAL A 104 -6.62 4.93 13.83
CA VAL A 104 -5.85 4.78 12.58
C VAL A 104 -5.09 3.44 12.63
N THR A 105 -5.29 2.60 11.61
CA THR A 105 -4.67 1.26 11.56
C THR A 105 -4.35 0.87 10.12
N CYS A 106 -3.38 -0.03 9.96
CA CYS A 106 -3.21 -0.76 8.71
C CYS A 106 -4.12 -2.00 8.69
N ALA A 107 -4.38 -2.54 7.49
CA ALA A 107 -5.01 -3.84 7.33
C ALA A 107 -4.18 -4.96 7.99
N ASP A 108 -4.82 -6.09 8.34
CA ASP A 108 -4.10 -7.26 8.84
C ASP A 108 -3.07 -7.77 7.81
N GLY A 109 -1.86 -8.12 8.25
CA GLY A 109 -0.73 -8.49 7.40
C GLY A 109 -0.11 -7.34 6.59
N GLU A 110 -0.59 -6.10 6.73
CA GLU A 110 -0.02 -4.92 6.09
C GLU A 110 1.00 -4.24 7.02
N TRP A 111 2.25 -4.15 6.55
CA TRP A 111 3.40 -3.65 7.32
C TRP A 111 3.83 -2.23 6.95
N HIS A 112 3.31 -1.68 5.84
CA HIS A 112 3.61 -0.32 5.40
C HIS A 112 2.90 0.72 6.27
N SER A 113 3.42 0.95 7.48
CA SER A 113 2.77 1.78 8.50
C SER A 113 2.98 3.29 8.33
N LEU A 114 4.03 3.72 7.62
CA LEU A 114 4.35 5.14 7.46
C LEU A 114 3.22 5.95 6.80
N PRO A 115 2.54 5.51 5.72
CA PRO A 115 1.36 6.20 5.20
C PRO A 115 0.24 6.38 6.23
N ALA A 116 -0.03 5.34 7.03
CA ALA A 116 -1.02 5.41 8.10
C ALA A 116 -0.58 6.37 9.23
N ARG A 117 0.71 6.37 9.56
CA ARG A 117 1.30 7.30 10.53
C ARG A 117 1.11 8.74 10.08
N LEU A 118 1.51 9.06 8.84
CA LEU A 118 1.34 10.39 8.25
C LEU A 118 -0.12 10.84 8.28
N MET A 119 -1.06 9.97 7.89
CA MET A 119 -2.50 10.23 8.00
C MET A 119 -2.92 10.54 9.45
N GLY A 120 -2.45 9.76 10.42
CA GLY A 120 -2.70 10.01 11.83
C GLY A 120 -2.19 11.38 12.29
N GLU A 121 -1.00 11.79 11.88
CA GLU A 121 -0.46 13.10 12.24
C GLU A 121 -1.22 14.26 11.57
N VAL A 122 -1.61 14.12 10.30
CA VAL A 122 -2.49 15.10 9.62
C VAL A 122 -3.81 15.26 10.39
N LEU A 123 -4.44 14.15 10.80
CA LEU A 123 -5.67 14.20 11.58
C LEU A 123 -5.47 14.89 12.95
N ARG A 124 -4.35 14.66 13.64
CA ARG A 124 -4.02 15.37 14.88
C ARG A 124 -3.86 16.86 14.64
N LEU A 125 -3.15 17.27 13.60
CA LEU A 125 -2.99 18.67 13.20
C LEU A 125 -4.34 19.34 12.94
N ARG A 126 -5.29 18.59 12.40
CA ARG A 126 -6.68 19.00 12.11
C ARG A 126 -7.65 18.86 13.29
N GLY A 127 -7.13 18.59 14.50
CA GLY A 127 -7.86 18.66 15.77
C GLY A 127 -8.50 17.35 16.23
N TRP A 128 -8.26 16.22 15.54
CA TRP A 128 -8.79 14.92 15.95
C TRP A 128 -7.98 14.30 17.08
N ARG A 129 -8.67 13.58 17.98
CA ARG A 129 -8.02 12.68 18.93
C ARG A 129 -7.68 11.36 18.22
N VAL A 130 -6.41 11.12 17.95
CA VAL A 130 -5.98 9.95 17.15
C VAL A 130 -5.38 8.84 18.03
N GLY A 131 -6.03 7.67 18.01
CA GLY A 131 -5.45 6.41 18.46
C GLY A 131 -4.80 5.67 17.29
N PHE A 132 -3.46 5.62 17.25
CA PHE A 132 -2.73 4.93 16.19
C PHE A 132 -2.36 3.51 16.64
N LEU A 133 -2.85 2.49 15.94
CA LEU A 133 -2.63 1.08 16.28
C LEU A 133 -1.47 0.43 15.51
N GLY A 134 -0.93 1.11 14.51
CA GLY A 134 0.22 0.64 13.74
C GLY A 134 -0.11 -0.33 12.61
N ALA A 135 0.86 -1.18 12.29
CA ALA A 135 0.80 -2.20 11.25
C ALA A 135 0.08 -3.47 11.70
N SER A 136 -0.47 -4.21 10.73
CA SER A 136 -0.89 -5.61 10.87
C SER A 136 -1.71 -5.93 12.13
N VAL A 137 -2.71 -5.11 12.45
CA VAL A 137 -3.60 -5.35 13.60
C VAL A 137 -4.63 -6.41 13.22
N PRO A 138 -4.68 -7.57 13.92
CA PRO A 138 -5.66 -8.60 13.60
C PRO A 138 -7.10 -8.11 13.80
N ALA A 139 -7.99 -8.42 12.85
CA ALA A 139 -9.37 -7.90 12.82
C ALA A 139 -10.16 -8.14 14.14
N ARG A 140 -9.94 -9.30 14.79
CA ARG A 140 -10.57 -9.60 16.09
C ARG A 140 -10.14 -8.65 17.21
N HIS A 141 -8.87 -8.25 17.23
CA HIS A 141 -8.32 -7.37 18.25
C HIS A 141 -8.69 -5.92 17.98
N LEU A 142 -8.81 -5.54 16.71
CA LEU A 142 -9.44 -4.27 16.34
C LEU A 142 -10.87 -4.19 16.90
N ALA A 143 -11.72 -5.20 16.66
CA ALA A 143 -13.11 -5.17 17.14
C ALA A 143 -13.20 -4.96 18.66
N LEU A 144 -12.36 -5.65 19.45
CA LEU A 144 -12.29 -5.46 20.90
C LEU A 144 -11.89 -4.02 21.27
N HIS A 145 -10.83 -3.50 20.64
CA HIS A 145 -10.38 -2.13 20.87
C HIS A 145 -11.47 -1.09 20.55
N LEU A 146 -12.22 -1.27 19.47
CA LEU A 146 -13.31 -0.38 19.07
C LEU A 146 -14.48 -0.41 20.05
N GLN A 147 -14.81 -1.57 20.61
CA GLN A 147 -15.84 -1.67 21.66
C GLN A 147 -15.42 -0.97 22.95
N GLU A 148 -14.15 -1.07 23.34
CA GLU A 148 -13.61 -0.44 24.54
C GLU A 148 -13.51 1.09 24.42
N HIS A 149 -13.12 1.61 23.26
CA HIS A 149 -12.77 3.03 23.09
C HIS A 149 -13.84 3.84 22.34
N SER A 150 -14.79 3.17 21.66
CA SER A 150 -15.91 3.78 20.93
C SER A 150 -15.51 5.01 20.09
N PRO A 151 -14.55 4.88 19.15
CA PRO A 151 -14.15 6.02 18.32
C PRO A 151 -15.25 6.41 17.32
N ASP A 152 -15.22 7.66 16.86
CA ASP A 152 -16.21 8.15 15.88
C ASP A 152 -16.01 7.51 14.50
N ILE A 153 -14.77 7.15 14.13
CA ILE A 153 -14.45 6.49 12.86
C ILE A 153 -13.11 5.74 12.92
N VAL A 154 -12.95 4.72 12.07
CA VAL A 154 -11.66 4.10 11.76
C VAL A 154 -11.10 4.65 10.44
N ALA A 155 -9.85 5.09 10.43
CA ALA A 155 -9.07 5.32 9.22
C ALA A 155 -8.20 4.10 8.92
N LEU A 156 -8.53 3.40 7.84
CA LEU A 156 -7.85 2.18 7.40
C LEU A 156 -6.89 2.47 6.24
N SER A 157 -5.61 2.14 6.44
CA SER A 157 -4.60 2.18 5.38
C SER A 157 -4.33 0.79 4.80
N CYS A 158 -4.30 0.67 3.47
CA CYS A 158 -3.87 -0.53 2.76
C CYS A 158 -2.97 -0.12 1.58
N SER A 159 -1.70 -0.50 1.60
CA SER A 159 -0.72 -0.09 0.58
C SER A 159 -0.62 -1.12 -0.53
N LEU A 160 -0.73 -2.41 -0.21
CA LEU A 160 -0.65 -3.51 -1.16
C LEU A 160 -2.04 -4.01 -1.57
N PRO A 161 -2.36 -4.10 -2.88
CA PRO A 161 -3.64 -4.67 -3.31
C PRO A 161 -3.84 -6.12 -2.85
N SER A 162 -2.78 -6.94 -2.76
CA SER A 162 -2.86 -8.31 -2.24
C SER A 162 -3.37 -8.40 -0.79
N ARG A 163 -3.43 -7.29 -0.06
CA ARG A 163 -4.01 -7.19 1.29
C ARG A 163 -5.48 -6.79 1.32
N LEU A 164 -6.15 -6.59 0.19
CA LEU A 164 -7.57 -6.19 0.16
C LEU A 164 -8.51 -7.22 0.82
N VAL A 165 -8.19 -8.52 0.77
CA VAL A 165 -8.95 -9.55 1.49
C VAL A 165 -8.87 -9.33 3.00
N ALA A 166 -7.68 -9.02 3.52
CA ALA A 166 -7.46 -8.70 4.92
C ALA A 166 -8.10 -7.35 5.29
N ALA A 167 -7.99 -6.35 4.41
CA ALA A 167 -8.64 -5.06 4.58
C ALA A 167 -10.16 -5.19 4.70
N HIS A 168 -10.79 -6.09 3.92
CA HIS A 168 -12.21 -6.42 4.09
C HIS A 168 -12.51 -6.95 5.49
N GLY A 169 -11.68 -7.88 6.00
CA GLY A 169 -11.81 -8.40 7.36
C GLY A 169 -11.73 -7.29 8.41
N THR A 170 -10.83 -6.33 8.23
CA THR A 170 -10.68 -5.14 9.07
C THR A 170 -11.91 -4.23 9.00
N ILE A 171 -12.42 -3.96 7.80
CA ILE A 171 -13.65 -3.16 7.59
C ILE A 171 -14.83 -3.83 8.27
N GLU A 172 -15.04 -5.12 8.04
CA GLU A 172 -16.14 -5.89 8.63
C GLU A 172 -16.05 -5.96 10.16
N ALA A 173 -14.85 -6.03 10.73
CA ALA A 173 -14.66 -5.95 12.18
C ALA A 173 -15.17 -4.62 12.74
N ALA A 174 -14.83 -3.49 12.12
CA ALA A 174 -15.31 -2.16 12.54
C ALA A 174 -16.82 -2.00 12.33
N ARG A 175 -17.36 -2.49 11.21
CA ARG A 175 -18.79 -2.42 10.92
C ARG A 175 -19.64 -3.20 11.92
N ARG A 176 -19.17 -4.38 12.37
CA ARG A 176 -19.86 -5.17 13.40
C ARG A 176 -19.93 -4.47 14.75
N THR A 177 -19.04 -3.51 15.02
CA THR A 177 -19.10 -2.65 16.22
C THR A 177 -19.88 -1.36 15.98
N GLY A 178 -20.45 -1.16 14.78
CA GLY A 178 -21.17 0.06 14.39
C GLY A 178 -20.27 1.26 14.08
N VAL A 179 -18.94 1.07 14.01
CA VAL A 179 -17.99 2.16 13.76
C VAL A 179 -17.76 2.30 12.24
N PRO A 180 -17.96 3.49 11.65
CA PRO A 180 -17.72 3.72 10.23
C PRO A 180 -16.23 3.63 9.88
N VAL A 181 -15.93 3.39 8.60
CA VAL A 181 -14.55 3.26 8.10
C VAL A 181 -14.28 4.19 6.94
N ILE A 182 -13.28 5.06 7.06
CA ILE A 182 -12.67 5.73 5.91
C ILE A 182 -11.45 4.92 5.46
N ALA A 183 -11.45 4.47 4.22
CA ALA A 183 -10.38 3.67 3.64
C ALA A 183 -9.51 4.48 2.68
N GLY A 184 -8.21 4.17 2.64
CA GLY A 184 -7.27 4.80 1.72
C GLY A 184 -5.98 3.99 1.57
N GLY A 185 -5.09 4.51 0.73
CA GLY A 185 -3.84 3.84 0.35
C GLY A 185 -3.92 3.21 -1.04
N ALA A 186 -2.74 3.04 -1.67
CA ALA A 186 -2.61 2.61 -3.06
C ALA A 186 -3.22 1.22 -3.35
N GLY A 187 -3.39 0.39 -2.31
CA GLY A 187 -3.99 -0.93 -2.42
C GLY A 187 -5.44 -0.89 -2.91
N PHE A 188 -6.20 0.16 -2.57
CA PHE A 188 -7.59 0.34 -3.00
C PHE A 188 -7.74 0.87 -4.44
N GLY A 189 -6.63 1.20 -5.12
CA GLY A 189 -6.65 1.72 -6.48
C GLY A 189 -6.95 3.23 -6.57
N PRO A 190 -7.22 3.73 -7.79
CA PRO A 190 -7.29 5.16 -8.08
C PRO A 190 -8.60 5.84 -7.68
N ASP A 191 -9.64 5.06 -7.36
CA ASP A 191 -10.98 5.56 -7.05
C ASP A 191 -11.60 4.83 -5.85
N ALA A 192 -12.82 5.24 -5.49
CA ALA A 192 -13.53 4.71 -4.33
C ALA A 192 -14.12 3.31 -4.54
N ALA A 193 -14.08 2.75 -5.76
CA ALA A 193 -14.87 1.59 -6.11
C ALA A 193 -14.54 0.38 -5.23
N LEU A 194 -13.27 0.01 -5.07
CA LEU A 194 -12.90 -1.16 -4.27
C LEU A 194 -13.19 -0.95 -2.78
N ALA A 195 -12.88 0.23 -2.23
CA ALA A 195 -13.12 0.54 -0.82
C ALA A 195 -14.60 0.46 -0.44
N LEU A 196 -15.47 1.13 -1.20
CA LEU A 196 -16.91 1.14 -0.94
C LEU A 196 -17.52 -0.25 -1.12
N ARG A 197 -17.06 -0.99 -2.12
CA ARG A 197 -17.47 -2.38 -2.36
C ARG A 197 -17.13 -3.24 -1.12
N LEU A 198 -15.92 -3.10 -0.56
CA LEU A 198 -15.48 -3.78 0.69
C LEU A 198 -16.20 -3.30 1.96
N GLY A 199 -17.18 -2.40 1.83
CA GLY A 199 -18.02 -1.94 2.93
C GLY A 199 -17.47 -0.72 3.65
N ALA A 200 -16.41 -0.08 3.14
CA ALA A 200 -15.96 1.19 3.71
C ALA A 200 -17.08 2.24 3.59
N SER A 201 -17.21 3.06 4.62
CA SER A 201 -18.14 4.20 4.68
C SER A 201 -17.73 5.31 3.73
N LEU A 202 -16.42 5.56 3.66
CA LEU A 202 -15.81 6.65 2.91
C LEU A 202 -14.51 6.14 2.28
N TRP A 203 -14.07 6.82 1.24
CA TRP A 203 -12.75 6.63 0.65
C TRP A 203 -12.09 7.97 0.42
N ALA A 204 -10.78 8.02 0.61
CA ALA A 204 -9.97 9.18 0.29
C ALA A 204 -8.63 8.77 -0.34
N PRO A 205 -8.20 9.45 -1.42
CA PRO A 205 -6.92 9.17 -2.07
C PRO A 205 -5.72 9.77 -1.32
N THR A 206 -5.96 10.76 -0.46
CA THR A 206 -4.92 11.51 0.26
C THR A 206 -5.30 11.74 1.71
N ALA A 207 -4.30 11.95 2.57
CA ALA A 207 -4.51 12.25 3.98
C ALA A 207 -5.24 13.59 4.20
N SER A 208 -4.90 14.62 3.43
CA SER A 208 -5.59 15.91 3.46
C SER A 208 -7.05 15.77 3.01
N GLY A 209 -7.32 15.06 1.92
CA GLY A 209 -8.67 14.81 1.44
C GLY A 209 -9.51 14.01 2.44
N ALA A 210 -8.90 13.04 3.13
CA ALA A 210 -9.54 12.32 4.22
C ALA A 210 -9.88 13.25 5.39
N ALA A 211 -8.95 14.10 5.81
CA ALA A 211 -9.19 15.07 6.87
C ALA A 211 -10.29 16.08 6.51
N ASP A 212 -10.35 16.53 5.26
CA ASP A 212 -11.38 17.44 4.76
C ASP A 212 -12.76 16.78 4.71
N LEU A 213 -12.85 15.50 4.32
CA LEU A 213 -14.09 14.73 4.40
C LEU A 213 -14.57 14.58 5.85
N LEU A 214 -13.66 14.23 6.77
CA LEU A 214 -13.99 14.08 8.18
C LEU A 214 -14.36 15.42 8.84
N ALA A 215 -13.81 16.53 8.37
CA ALA A 215 -14.12 17.86 8.89
C ALA A 215 -15.60 18.26 8.73
N GLN A 216 -16.33 17.61 7.81
CA GLN A 216 -17.78 17.77 7.62
C GLN A 216 -18.60 17.26 8.82
N GLY A 217 -18.01 16.40 9.66
CA GLY A 217 -18.59 15.93 10.91
C GLY A 217 -19.57 14.75 10.74
N PRO A 218 -19.94 14.09 11.85
CA PRO A 218 -20.91 12.99 11.84
C PRO A 218 -22.36 13.45 11.55
N PRO A 219 -23.28 12.54 11.20
CA PRO A 219 -23.08 11.09 11.12
C PRO A 219 -22.31 10.68 9.87
N PHE A 220 -21.24 9.90 10.06
CA PHE A 220 -20.61 9.21 8.94
C PHE A 220 -21.47 8.01 8.55
N PRO A 221 -21.61 7.73 7.24
CA PRO A 221 -22.48 6.65 6.80
C PRO A 221 -21.95 5.31 7.32
N VAL A 222 -22.80 4.48 7.91
CA VAL A 222 -22.47 3.07 8.18
C VAL A 222 -23.31 2.26 7.20
N PRO A 223 -22.70 1.61 6.19
CA PRO A 223 -23.48 0.85 5.22
C PRO A 223 -24.31 -0.23 5.93
N ALA A 224 -25.62 -0.24 5.67
CA ALA A 224 -26.57 -1.18 6.28
C ALA A 224 -26.44 -2.58 5.64
N GLY A 225 -26.61 -3.63 6.46
CA GLY A 225 -26.47 -5.03 6.02
C GLY A 225 -25.01 -5.47 5.86
N PRO A 226 -24.75 -6.75 5.55
CA PRO A 226 -23.38 -7.22 5.27
C PRO A 226 -22.78 -6.47 4.07
N ALA A 227 -21.44 -6.35 3.98
CA ALA A 227 -20.80 -5.81 2.77
C ALA A 227 -21.31 -6.57 1.55
N ALA A 228 -21.70 -5.83 0.52
CA ALA A 228 -21.92 -6.43 -0.78
C ALA A 228 -20.55 -6.76 -1.41
N LEU A 229 -19.83 -7.73 -0.85
CA LEU A 229 -18.62 -8.22 -1.50
C LEU A 229 -18.26 -9.69 -1.23
N PRO A 230 -17.81 -10.42 -2.28
CA PRO A 230 -18.64 -10.92 -3.38
C PRO A 230 -18.22 -12.34 -3.76
N ALA A 231 -17.37 -13.00 -2.95
CA ALA A 231 -16.28 -13.85 -3.44
C ALA A 231 -16.74 -14.60 -4.68
N GLY A 232 -16.17 -14.27 -5.85
CA GLY A 232 -16.55 -14.92 -7.10
C GLY A 232 -16.57 -16.43 -6.86
N ALA A 233 -17.48 -17.16 -7.51
CA ALA A 233 -17.79 -18.55 -7.13
C ALA A 233 -16.53 -19.43 -6.97
N GLU A 234 -15.44 -19.04 -7.63
CA GLU A 234 -14.14 -19.70 -7.63
C GLU A 234 -13.11 -19.24 -6.59
N TYR A 235 -13.25 -18.10 -5.90
CA TYR A 235 -12.22 -17.64 -4.94
C TYR A 235 -11.89 -18.69 -3.87
N ALA A 236 -12.90 -19.19 -3.16
CA ALA A 236 -12.69 -20.15 -2.07
C ALA A 236 -12.21 -21.52 -2.59
N PRO A 237 -12.76 -22.08 -3.68
CA PRO A 237 -12.18 -23.23 -4.37
C PRO A 237 -10.71 -23.05 -4.79
N THR A 238 -10.36 -21.94 -5.44
CA THR A 238 -8.99 -21.67 -5.91
C THR A 238 -8.03 -21.48 -4.73
N LEU A 239 -8.46 -20.81 -3.65
CA LEU A 239 -7.67 -20.65 -2.43
C LEU A 239 -7.29 -22.00 -1.81
N ARG A 240 -8.22 -22.97 -1.76
CA ARG A 240 -7.91 -24.33 -1.27
C ARG A 240 -6.87 -25.05 -2.10
N ARG A 241 -6.69 -24.68 -3.36
CA ARG A 241 -5.68 -25.24 -4.27
C ARG A 241 -4.36 -24.47 -4.28
N ARG A 242 -4.23 -23.37 -3.53
CA ARG A 242 -3.06 -22.48 -3.57
C ARG A 242 -1.72 -23.23 -3.40
N GLU A 243 -1.64 -24.17 -2.46
CA GLU A 243 -0.43 -24.97 -2.23
C GLU A 243 -0.10 -25.88 -3.43
N GLY A 244 -1.11 -26.50 -4.04
CA GLY A 244 -0.94 -27.31 -5.23
C GLY A 244 -0.52 -26.49 -6.45
N LEU A 245 -1.14 -25.31 -6.66
CA LEU A 245 -0.77 -24.38 -7.72
C LEU A 245 0.67 -23.87 -7.57
N MET A 246 1.07 -23.55 -6.34
CA MET A 246 2.45 -23.17 -6.00
C MET A 246 3.42 -24.29 -6.35
N ALA A 247 3.13 -25.53 -5.92
CA ALA A 247 3.98 -26.69 -6.20
C ALA A 247 4.10 -26.95 -7.72
N ALA A 248 3.00 -26.90 -8.47
CA ALA A 248 3.00 -27.09 -9.91
C ALA A 248 3.85 -26.03 -10.64
N CYS A 249 3.67 -24.75 -10.29
CA CYS A 249 4.46 -23.66 -10.86
C CYS A 249 5.95 -23.79 -10.53
N LEU A 250 6.28 -24.17 -9.30
CA LEU A 250 7.67 -24.36 -8.88
C LEU A 250 8.32 -25.52 -9.62
N SER A 251 7.65 -26.67 -9.75
CA SER A 251 8.15 -27.80 -10.52
C SER A 251 8.34 -27.46 -12.01
N SER A 252 7.40 -26.69 -12.58
CA SER A 252 7.51 -26.19 -13.96
C SER A 252 8.75 -25.28 -14.14
N ALA A 253 8.97 -24.37 -13.18
CA ALA A 253 10.14 -23.49 -13.15
C ALA A 253 11.45 -24.29 -13.01
N GLU A 254 11.53 -25.23 -12.06
CA GLU A 254 12.70 -26.11 -11.85
C GLU A 254 13.06 -26.87 -13.14
N ALA A 255 12.09 -27.51 -13.78
CA ALA A 255 12.29 -28.21 -15.05
C ALA A 255 12.73 -27.28 -16.19
N SER A 256 12.27 -26.02 -16.18
CA SER A 256 12.68 -25.03 -17.17
C SER A 256 14.13 -24.58 -17.00
N TYR A 257 14.59 -24.41 -15.76
CA TYR A 257 16.01 -24.16 -15.46
C TYR A 257 16.89 -25.33 -15.90
N GLU A 258 16.47 -26.57 -15.65
CA GLU A 258 17.20 -27.78 -16.05
C GLU A 258 17.36 -27.88 -17.58
N ARG A 259 16.28 -27.61 -18.34
CA ARG A 259 16.34 -27.59 -19.82
C ARG A 259 17.33 -26.57 -20.37
N ARG A 260 17.57 -25.47 -19.65
CA ARG A 260 18.54 -24.43 -19.99
C ARG A 260 19.96 -24.72 -19.47
N GLY A 261 20.20 -25.91 -18.92
CA GLY A 261 21.48 -26.33 -18.35
C GLY A 261 21.78 -25.72 -16.97
N GLY A 262 20.79 -25.15 -16.29
CA GLY A 262 20.90 -24.57 -14.96
C GLY A 262 20.26 -25.43 -13.87
N SER A 263 20.28 -24.94 -12.63
CA SER A 263 19.56 -25.55 -11.51
C SER A 263 19.00 -24.46 -10.59
N LEU A 264 17.73 -24.60 -10.20
CA LEU A 264 17.06 -23.67 -9.30
C LEU A 264 17.25 -24.12 -7.85
N ARG A 265 18.25 -23.55 -7.15
CA ARG A 265 18.61 -23.95 -5.76
C ARG A 265 18.93 -22.75 -4.88
N GLY A 266 18.88 -22.97 -3.57
CA GLY A 266 19.22 -21.98 -2.54
C GLY A 266 18.46 -20.66 -2.73
N ALA A 267 19.16 -19.54 -2.60
CA ALA A 267 18.55 -18.21 -2.67
C ALA A 267 17.81 -17.89 -3.97
N ALA A 268 18.14 -18.56 -5.10
CA ALA A 268 17.39 -18.38 -6.34
C ALA A 268 16.01 -19.03 -6.24
N ARG A 269 15.95 -20.24 -5.67
CA ARG A 269 14.70 -20.96 -5.41
C ARG A 269 13.83 -20.21 -4.41
N ASP A 270 14.41 -19.70 -3.34
CA ASP A 270 13.68 -18.98 -2.29
C ASP A 270 12.99 -17.73 -2.87
N ARG A 271 13.69 -16.97 -3.71
CA ARG A 271 13.12 -15.82 -4.44
C ARG A 271 12.01 -16.24 -5.41
N THR A 272 12.20 -17.32 -6.17
CA THR A 272 11.14 -17.82 -7.04
C THR A 272 9.89 -18.23 -6.26
N VAL A 273 10.05 -18.90 -5.11
CA VAL A 273 8.91 -19.25 -4.24
C VAL A 273 8.19 -18.02 -3.73
N GLU A 274 8.93 -16.98 -3.33
CA GLU A 274 8.37 -15.70 -2.91
C GLU A 274 7.58 -15.02 -4.03
N ASP A 275 8.16 -14.90 -5.23
CA ASP A 275 7.53 -14.30 -6.40
C ASP A 275 6.26 -15.05 -6.84
N LEU A 276 6.30 -16.39 -6.84
CA LEU A 276 5.12 -17.22 -7.09
C LEU A 276 4.03 -16.98 -6.04
N GLY A 277 4.43 -16.79 -4.78
CA GLY A 277 3.52 -16.44 -3.69
C GLY A 277 2.78 -15.15 -3.99
N HIS A 278 3.49 -14.11 -4.41
CA HIS A 278 2.90 -12.85 -4.81
C HIS A 278 1.94 -13.02 -6.00
N ILE A 279 2.35 -13.71 -7.07
CA ILE A 279 1.47 -13.95 -8.24
C ILE A 279 0.14 -14.59 -7.82
N LEU A 280 0.20 -15.64 -6.99
CA LEU A 280 -1.00 -16.32 -6.50
C LEU A 280 -1.85 -15.43 -5.60
N ASP A 281 -1.24 -14.64 -4.70
CA ASP A 281 -1.97 -13.76 -3.79
C ASP A 281 -2.70 -12.64 -4.54
N PHE A 282 -2.10 -12.07 -5.58
CA PHE A 282 -2.75 -11.08 -6.44
C PHE A 282 -3.85 -11.70 -7.32
N LEU A 283 -3.67 -12.93 -7.83
CA LEU A 283 -4.72 -13.66 -8.55
C LEU A 283 -5.93 -13.92 -7.63
N LEU A 284 -5.69 -14.45 -6.43
CA LEU A 284 -6.71 -14.72 -5.43
C LEU A 284 -7.42 -13.44 -5.00
N THR A 285 -6.69 -12.34 -4.84
CA THR A 285 -7.29 -11.05 -4.52
C THR A 285 -8.17 -10.54 -5.67
N ALA A 286 -7.72 -10.63 -6.92
CA ALA A 286 -8.50 -10.22 -8.08
C ALA A 286 -9.81 -11.02 -8.21
N LEU A 287 -9.76 -12.33 -7.95
CA LEU A 287 -10.95 -13.19 -7.81
C LEU A 287 -11.86 -12.73 -6.67
N TYR A 288 -11.26 -12.44 -5.51
CA TYR A 288 -12.00 -12.03 -4.32
C TYR A 288 -12.78 -10.76 -4.54
N VAL A 289 -12.16 -9.73 -5.12
CA VAL A 289 -12.81 -8.43 -5.30
C VAL A 289 -13.58 -8.34 -6.61
N GLY A 290 -13.42 -9.28 -7.53
CA GLY A 290 -14.02 -9.25 -8.86
C GLY A 290 -13.48 -8.09 -9.71
N ASP A 291 -12.17 -7.88 -9.70
CA ASP A 291 -11.48 -6.85 -10.50
C ASP A 291 -10.18 -7.38 -11.09
N ALA A 292 -10.18 -7.61 -12.41
CA ALA A 292 -9.00 -8.04 -13.16
C ALA A 292 -7.86 -6.99 -13.16
N GLY A 293 -8.19 -5.73 -12.90
CA GLY A 293 -7.25 -4.63 -12.74
C GLY A 293 -6.23 -4.89 -11.64
N VAL A 294 -6.62 -5.57 -10.55
CA VAL A 294 -5.71 -5.91 -9.44
C VAL A 294 -4.57 -6.81 -9.92
N PHE A 295 -4.88 -7.84 -10.70
CA PHE A 295 -3.89 -8.79 -11.20
C PHE A 295 -3.08 -8.24 -12.38
N THR A 296 -3.74 -7.58 -13.33
CA THR A 296 -3.08 -7.03 -14.53
C THR A 296 -2.11 -5.89 -14.20
N ARG A 297 -2.48 -4.96 -13.31
CA ARG A 297 -1.57 -3.89 -12.85
C ARG A 297 -0.36 -4.45 -12.11
N PHE A 298 -0.55 -5.47 -11.28
CA PHE A 298 0.54 -6.16 -10.60
C PHE A 298 1.53 -6.76 -11.60
N LEU A 299 1.03 -7.50 -12.61
CA LEU A 299 1.91 -8.08 -13.63
C LEU A 299 2.66 -7.03 -14.45
N GLY A 300 1.99 -5.92 -14.82
CA GLY A 300 2.66 -4.80 -15.48
C GLY A 300 3.76 -4.17 -14.61
N TRP A 301 3.50 -4.01 -13.31
CA TRP A 301 4.49 -3.55 -12.35
C TRP A 301 5.67 -4.52 -12.20
N THR A 302 5.39 -5.83 -12.08
CA THR A 302 6.41 -6.89 -12.02
C THR A 302 7.29 -6.86 -13.26
N ARG A 303 6.72 -6.66 -14.45
CA ARG A 303 7.50 -6.53 -15.68
C ARG A 303 8.49 -5.37 -15.61
N GLY A 304 8.02 -4.19 -15.20
CA GLY A 304 8.89 -3.01 -15.07
C GLY A 304 10.05 -3.23 -14.07
N VAL A 305 9.80 -3.94 -12.97
CA VAL A 305 10.85 -4.30 -12.00
C VAL A 305 11.86 -5.27 -12.61
N LEU A 306 11.40 -6.31 -13.31
CA LEU A 306 12.29 -7.31 -13.93
C LEU A 306 13.13 -6.67 -15.04
N GLU A 307 12.55 -5.81 -15.87
CA GLU A 307 13.26 -5.08 -16.93
C GLU A 307 14.34 -4.15 -16.36
N ALA A 308 14.02 -3.37 -15.33
CA ALA A 308 14.99 -2.50 -14.67
C ALA A 308 16.19 -3.28 -14.10
N ARG A 309 15.97 -4.53 -13.68
CA ARG A 309 16.98 -5.43 -13.10
C ARG A 309 17.67 -6.33 -14.13
N GLY A 310 17.36 -6.19 -15.42
CA GLY A 310 17.90 -7.05 -16.47
C GLY A 310 17.50 -8.54 -16.34
N VAL A 311 16.41 -8.83 -15.64
CA VAL A 311 15.90 -10.19 -15.45
C VAL A 311 14.94 -10.55 -16.60
N PRO A 312 15.15 -11.64 -17.33
CA PRO A 312 14.26 -12.03 -18.42
C PRO A 312 12.83 -12.27 -17.96
N GLY A 313 11.87 -11.56 -18.56
CA GLY A 313 10.46 -11.68 -18.22
C GLY A 313 9.78 -13.00 -18.64
N SER A 314 10.48 -13.89 -19.37
CA SER A 314 9.94 -15.16 -19.86
C SER A 314 9.52 -16.13 -18.75
N GLY A 315 10.18 -16.06 -17.59
CA GLY A 315 9.83 -16.90 -16.44
C GLY A 315 8.40 -16.64 -15.93
N VAL A 316 7.96 -15.38 -15.92
CA VAL A 316 6.58 -15.03 -15.54
C VAL A 316 5.58 -15.59 -16.54
N LEU A 317 5.88 -15.54 -17.84
CA LEU A 317 5.02 -16.14 -18.87
C LEU A 317 4.87 -17.65 -18.70
N GLU A 318 5.97 -18.37 -18.43
CA GLU A 318 5.95 -19.82 -18.16
C GLU A 318 5.09 -20.18 -16.93
N VAL A 319 5.17 -19.36 -15.88
CA VAL A 319 4.31 -19.49 -14.69
C VAL A 319 2.85 -19.27 -15.05
N LEU A 320 2.53 -18.23 -15.82
CA LEU A 320 1.15 -17.95 -16.24
C LEU A 320 0.60 -19.06 -17.15
N ASP A 321 1.42 -19.64 -18.03
CA ASP A 321 1.02 -20.81 -18.85
C ASP A 321 0.71 -22.02 -17.97
N THR A 322 1.55 -22.27 -16.96
CA THR A 322 1.34 -23.36 -15.98
C THR A 322 0.05 -23.14 -15.19
N LEU A 323 -0.20 -21.93 -14.70
CA LEU A 323 -1.42 -21.60 -13.96
C LEU A 323 -2.69 -21.79 -14.80
N GLU A 324 -2.68 -21.39 -16.07
CA GLU A 324 -3.84 -21.59 -16.94
C GLU A 324 -4.16 -23.08 -17.11
N GLY A 325 -3.13 -23.92 -17.31
CA GLY A 325 -3.31 -25.37 -17.42
C GLY A 325 -3.85 -26.01 -16.14
N GLU A 326 -3.36 -25.57 -14.97
CA GLU A 326 -3.82 -26.08 -13.68
C GLU A 326 -5.22 -25.58 -13.30
N LEU A 327 -5.68 -24.46 -13.83
CA LEU A 327 -6.98 -23.85 -13.54
C LEU A 327 -8.08 -24.22 -14.54
N PHE A 328 -7.95 -25.34 -15.25
CA PHE A 328 -8.91 -25.79 -16.28
C PHE A 328 -10.37 -25.92 -15.79
N ASP A 329 -10.57 -26.22 -14.51
CA ASP A 329 -11.86 -26.35 -13.81
C ASP A 329 -12.26 -25.09 -13.02
N HIS A 330 -11.51 -23.99 -13.17
CA HIS A 330 -11.75 -22.67 -12.59
C HIS A 330 -11.76 -21.59 -13.69
N PRO A 331 -12.83 -21.50 -14.51
CA PRO A 331 -12.88 -20.62 -15.67
C PRO A 331 -12.71 -19.12 -15.36
N GLU A 332 -13.22 -18.60 -14.23
CA GLU A 332 -13.00 -17.20 -13.84
C GLU A 332 -11.52 -16.95 -13.53
N ALA A 333 -10.88 -17.86 -12.78
CA ALA A 333 -9.47 -17.78 -12.45
C ALA A 333 -8.58 -17.91 -13.69
N ALA A 334 -8.87 -18.87 -14.57
CA ALA A 334 -8.18 -19.03 -15.84
C ALA A 334 -8.33 -17.77 -16.72
N ALA A 335 -9.52 -17.18 -16.80
CA ALA A 335 -9.75 -15.95 -17.55
C ALA A 335 -8.92 -14.76 -17.02
N LEU A 336 -8.74 -14.66 -15.69
CA LEU A 336 -7.84 -13.67 -15.10
C LEU A 336 -6.38 -13.92 -15.48
N VAL A 337 -5.93 -15.19 -15.48
CA VAL A 337 -4.57 -15.56 -15.91
C VAL A 337 -4.33 -15.20 -17.37
N VAL A 338 -5.29 -15.50 -18.27
CA VAL A 338 -5.21 -15.15 -19.70
C VAL A 338 -5.14 -13.63 -19.89
N ARG A 339 -6.01 -12.86 -19.22
CA ARG A 339 -5.97 -11.39 -19.28
C ARG A 339 -4.67 -10.83 -18.72
N GLY A 340 -4.20 -11.38 -17.60
CA GLY A 340 -2.92 -11.04 -16.98
C GLY A 340 -1.76 -11.24 -17.92
N ARG A 341 -1.72 -12.37 -18.63
CA ARG A 341 -0.69 -12.68 -19.62
C ARG A 341 -0.70 -11.73 -20.81
N ALA A 342 -1.87 -11.38 -21.33
CA ALA A 342 -2.01 -10.39 -22.39
C ALA A 342 -1.46 -9.02 -21.93
N ALA A 343 -1.91 -8.54 -20.77
CA ALA A 343 -1.42 -7.29 -20.19
C ALA A 343 0.10 -7.30 -19.92
N TYR A 344 0.65 -8.43 -19.48
CA TYR A 344 2.09 -8.57 -19.27
C TYR A 344 2.89 -8.49 -20.58
N ARG A 345 2.34 -8.95 -21.70
CA ARG A 345 2.98 -8.85 -23.04
C ARG A 345 2.89 -7.44 -23.62
N ASP A 346 1.80 -6.73 -23.35
CA ASP A 346 1.52 -5.41 -23.93
C ASP A 346 2.11 -4.23 -23.12
N ALA A 347 2.52 -4.47 -21.87
CA ALA A 347 3.19 -3.49 -21.00
C ALA A 347 4.59 -3.10 -21.51
#